data_AF-A0A8T3X6F4-F1
#
_entry.id   AF-A0A8T3X6F4-F1
#
_cell.length_a   1.000
_cell.length_b   1.000
_cell.length_c   1.000
_cell.angle_alpha   90.00
_cell.angle_beta   90.00
_cell.angle_gamma   90.00
#
_symmetry.space_group_name_H-M   'P 1'
#
loop_
_entity.id
_entity.type
_entity.pdbx_description
1 polymer ?
#
loop_
_entity_poly.entity_id
_entity_poly.type
_entity_poly.pdbx_seq_one_letter_code
_entity_poly.pdbx_strand_id
1 'polypeptide(L)'
;MKQNNTSQKRCWAKRGMLSILFLALLFNVIMGMLIIRAHMKKNLFEGKVGESAFSVLDSYQQAAAAQFFVDTAASLALPEAMTALAEQGFSFDKACGTYKNVALWQTEDRSLQECAPSLEREIPKFLNEKLDKYFQKLLGITRMPRQNYDFTIKGQGNAQMLYGIGTLPTFISLPCQPGKVECGKLRVGLSFSQEMPGTFKDYQALKDRLLLVSNSCKTRQNLPGEKDLITCVEEKMGTYDGLYWESEIKQAPKKGANEDRTFAFLATQISPAANQKKGLAYQVAIVIPDNAPPPAVDFLDVDASNDRMEIALQWEESNALDVAGYLIYASQSEQPISCAQMFSTDQKPPALLAPKDILRALGSSLYELERKVEVEKSFCFAVIAADEKANHLEVNDPAVQKIRCSAGQQVISCNKESNSGVTP
;
A
#
# COMPACT_ATOMS: atom_id res chain seq x y z
N MET A 1 98.28 76.38 80.94
CA MET A 1 97.56 77.40 80.16
C MET A 1 96.31 76.76 79.58
N LYS A 2 95.13 77.33 79.88
CA LYS A 2 93.83 76.95 79.30
C LYS A 2 93.69 77.56 77.90
N GLN A 3 93.13 76.81 76.94
CA GLN A 3 92.38 77.42 75.83
C GLN A 3 91.27 76.47 75.31
N ASN A 4 90.06 77.03 75.29
CA ASN A 4 88.79 76.54 74.75
C ASN A 4 88.73 76.65 73.22
N ASN A 5 87.90 75.83 72.56
CA ASN A 5 86.75 76.22 71.68
C ASN A 5 86.29 75.04 70.79
N THR A 6 85.06 74.50 70.93
CA THR A 6 83.75 74.90 70.32
C THR A 6 83.76 74.89 68.78
N SER A 7 82.75 74.48 68.01
CA SER A 7 81.43 73.83 68.13
C SER A 7 80.90 73.79 66.68
N GLN A 8 80.55 72.63 66.10
CA GLN A 8 79.93 72.57 64.77
C GLN A 8 78.84 71.48 64.74
N LYS A 9 77.62 71.85 65.12
CA LYS A 9 76.40 71.04 64.90
C LYS A 9 75.29 71.96 64.39
N ARG A 10 74.93 71.85 63.11
CA ARG A 10 73.59 72.17 62.54
C ARG A 10 73.65 72.01 61.01
N CYS A 11 73.11 70.91 60.46
CA CYS A 11 72.56 70.83 59.09
C CYS A 11 72.02 69.42 58.76
N TRP A 12 71.00 68.92 59.46
CA TRP A 12 70.34 67.64 59.09
C TRP A 12 68.79 67.65 59.21
N ALA A 13 68.16 68.80 59.45
CA ALA A 13 66.72 68.84 59.75
C ALA A 13 65.78 69.10 58.55
N LYS A 14 66.28 69.43 57.34
CA LYS A 14 65.42 69.80 56.19
C LYS A 14 65.25 68.75 55.08
N ARG A 15 65.99 67.62 55.10
CA ARG A 15 65.81 66.55 54.09
C ARG A 15 64.74 65.50 54.46
N GLY A 16 64.37 65.37 55.74
CA GLY A 16 63.36 64.40 56.18
C GLY A 16 61.92 64.76 55.77
N MET A 17 61.59 66.06 55.71
CA MET A 17 60.20 66.50 55.48
C MET A 17 59.75 66.32 54.02
N LEU A 18 60.67 66.49 53.05
CA LEU A 18 60.37 66.26 51.63
C LEU A 18 60.18 64.76 51.31
N SER A 19 60.90 63.88 52.02
CA SER A 19 60.80 62.44 51.85
C SER A 19 59.46 61.89 52.35
N ILE A 20 58.94 62.42 53.46
CA ILE A 20 57.65 61.99 54.03
C ILE A 20 56.49 62.40 53.10
N LEU A 21 56.51 63.62 52.54
CA LEU A 21 55.49 64.08 51.60
C LEU A 21 55.49 63.26 50.30
N PHE A 22 56.67 62.92 49.78
CA PHE A 22 56.78 62.08 48.58
C PHE A 22 56.26 60.66 48.84
N LEU A 23 56.54 60.07 50.02
CA LEU A 23 56.03 58.76 50.39
C LEU A 23 54.51 58.75 50.54
N ALA A 24 53.93 59.80 51.15
CA ALA A 24 52.49 59.95 51.29
C ALA A 24 51.78 60.09 49.92
N LEU A 25 52.38 60.84 48.99
CA LEU A 25 51.84 61.01 47.64
C LEU A 25 51.94 59.70 46.84
N LEU A 26 53.07 58.99 46.91
CA LEU A 26 53.25 57.68 46.30
C LEU A 26 52.24 56.67 46.85
N PHE A 27 52.02 56.65 48.16
CA PHE A 27 51.04 55.78 48.80
C PHE A 27 49.61 56.05 48.33
N ASN A 28 49.22 57.33 48.20
CA ASN A 28 47.90 57.69 47.67
C ASN A 28 47.72 57.30 46.19
N VAL A 29 48.76 57.43 45.36
CA VAL A 29 48.72 56.99 43.96
C VAL A 29 48.59 55.47 43.87
N ILE A 30 49.35 54.73 44.68
CA ILE A 30 49.28 53.27 44.74
C ILE A 30 47.89 52.83 45.24
N MET A 31 47.35 53.44 46.30
CA MET A 31 46.01 53.13 46.79
C MET A 31 44.92 53.50 45.78
N GLY A 32 45.03 54.63 45.09
CA GLY A 32 44.12 55.02 44.02
C GLY A 32 44.11 53.99 42.88
N MET A 33 45.30 53.56 42.43
CA MET A 33 45.40 52.48 41.44
C MET A 33 44.83 51.15 41.93
N LEU A 34 45.04 50.78 43.19
CA LEU A 34 44.48 49.55 43.76
C LEU A 34 42.94 49.61 43.85
N ILE A 35 42.38 50.77 44.21
CA ILE A 35 40.92 50.98 44.25
C ILE A 35 40.33 50.91 42.83
N ILE A 36 40.94 51.58 41.85
CA ILE A 36 40.51 51.51 40.45
C ILE A 36 40.59 50.07 39.94
N ARG A 37 41.68 49.35 40.23
CA ARG A 37 41.86 47.96 39.80
C ARG A 37 40.86 47.02 40.49
N ALA A 38 40.53 47.25 41.76
CA ALA A 38 39.51 46.51 42.49
C ALA A 38 38.09 46.79 41.94
N HIS A 39 37.77 48.04 41.61
CA HIS A 39 36.49 48.41 41.01
C HIS A 39 36.33 47.89 39.58
N MET A 40 37.38 47.95 38.76
CA MET A 40 37.34 47.36 37.41
C MET A 40 37.17 45.84 37.47
N LYS A 41 37.77 45.15 38.47
CA LYS A 41 37.60 43.70 38.64
C LYS A 41 36.19 43.30 39.09
N LYS A 42 35.51 44.13 39.90
CA LYS A 42 34.10 43.91 40.27
C LYS A 42 33.17 44.12 39.08
N ASN A 43 33.36 45.20 38.32
CA ASN A 43 32.46 45.53 37.22
C ASN A 43 32.63 44.64 35.97
N LEU A 44 33.82 44.05 35.74
CA LEU A 44 34.03 43.11 34.63
C LEU A 44 33.43 41.71 34.86
N PHE A 45 33.16 41.32 36.11
CA PHE A 45 32.59 40.00 36.45
C PHE A 45 31.20 40.05 37.11
N GLU A 46 30.68 41.25 37.41
CA GLU A 46 29.25 41.44 37.73
C GLU A 46 28.36 41.29 36.49
N GLY A 47 28.94 41.36 35.28
CA GLY A 47 28.34 40.82 34.08
C GLY A 47 28.30 39.30 34.15
N LYS A 48 27.08 38.76 34.22
CA LYS A 48 26.65 37.35 34.30
C LYS A 48 27.19 36.41 33.19
N VAL A 49 28.50 36.37 32.97
CA VAL A 49 29.15 35.44 32.02
C VAL A 49 28.79 33.99 32.36
N GLY A 50 28.68 33.68 33.66
CA GLY A 50 28.17 32.40 34.14
C GLY A 50 26.72 32.13 33.72
N GLU A 51 25.78 33.07 33.92
CA GLU A 51 24.37 32.81 33.60
C GLU A 51 24.13 32.65 32.10
N SER A 52 24.85 33.39 31.25
CA SER A 52 24.73 33.18 29.80
C SER A 52 25.22 31.78 29.41
N ALA A 53 26.34 31.32 29.98
CA ALA A 53 26.84 29.96 29.76
C ALA A 53 25.88 28.89 30.30
N PHE A 54 25.32 29.08 31.50
CA PHE A 54 24.31 28.19 32.07
C PHE A 54 23.01 28.18 31.26
N SER A 55 22.57 29.31 30.72
CA SER A 55 21.36 29.37 29.89
C SER A 55 21.51 28.61 28.57
N VAL A 56 22.69 28.67 27.95
CA VAL A 56 23.01 27.87 26.76
C VAL A 56 23.06 26.38 27.11
N LEU A 57 23.67 26.02 28.24
CA LEU A 57 23.74 24.63 28.71
C LEU A 57 22.34 24.06 29.00
N ASP A 58 21.49 24.81 29.70
CA ASP A 58 20.10 24.44 29.99
C ASP A 58 19.31 24.25 28.70
N SER A 59 19.48 25.14 27.73
CA SER A 59 18.81 25.05 26.44
C SER A 59 19.28 23.85 25.62
N TYR A 60 20.56 23.49 25.73
CA TYR A 60 21.10 22.26 25.14
C TYR A 60 20.51 21.01 25.82
N GLN A 61 20.36 21.02 27.15
CA GLN A 61 19.71 19.94 27.88
C GLN A 61 18.23 19.79 27.47
N GLN A 62 17.50 20.90 27.31
CA GLN A 62 16.13 20.88 26.80
C GLN A 62 16.06 20.37 25.36
N ALA A 63 16.99 20.76 24.49
CA ALA A 63 17.08 20.26 23.11
C ALA A 63 17.37 18.75 23.08
N ALA A 64 18.31 18.28 23.90
CA ALA A 64 18.61 16.86 24.04
C ALA A 64 17.41 16.07 24.58
N ALA A 65 16.67 16.62 25.55
CA ALA A 65 15.45 16.02 26.08
C ALA A 65 14.35 15.95 25.01
N ALA A 66 14.18 17.02 24.21
CA ALA A 66 13.24 17.04 23.10
C ALA A 66 13.60 16.00 22.02
N GLN A 67 14.88 15.89 21.69
CA GLN A 67 15.39 14.90 20.74
C GLN A 67 15.18 13.47 21.24
N PHE A 68 15.57 13.18 22.50
CA PHE A 68 15.32 11.89 23.14
C PHE A 68 13.83 11.52 23.14
N PHE A 69 12.97 12.51 23.38
CA PHE A 69 11.53 12.30 23.33
C PHE A 69 11.06 11.95 21.92
N VAL A 70 11.53 12.64 20.89
CA VAL A 70 11.20 12.33 19.49
C VAL A 70 11.64 10.91 19.13
N ASP A 71 12.85 10.52 19.51
CA ASP A 71 13.36 9.16 19.26
C ASP A 71 12.50 8.11 19.95
N THR A 72 12.08 8.37 21.20
CA THR A 72 11.20 7.47 21.96
C THR A 72 9.78 7.44 21.38
N ALA A 73 9.23 8.58 21.00
CA ALA A 73 7.92 8.66 20.37
C ALA A 73 7.92 7.90 19.04
N ALA A 74 8.98 8.03 18.25
CA ALA A 74 9.14 7.30 16.99
C ALA A 74 9.24 5.78 17.19
N SER A 75 10.01 5.32 18.18
CA SER A 75 10.15 3.88 18.47
C SER A 75 8.85 3.23 18.95
N LEU A 76 7.97 4.01 19.58
CA LEU A 76 6.63 3.57 19.99
C LEU A 76 5.59 3.70 18.87
N ALA A 77 5.65 4.80 18.11
CA ALA A 77 4.69 5.10 17.04
C ALA A 77 4.86 4.18 15.83
N LEU A 78 6.08 3.78 15.50
CA LEU A 78 6.35 2.95 14.32
C LEU A 78 5.65 1.57 14.40
N PRO A 79 5.81 0.76 15.46
CA PRO A 79 5.09 -0.51 15.58
C PRO A 79 3.56 -0.34 15.52
N GLU A 80 3.02 0.70 16.14
CA GLU A 80 1.57 0.99 16.09
C GLU A 80 1.10 1.37 14.68
N ALA A 81 1.89 2.18 13.95
CA ALA A 81 1.62 2.54 12.58
C ALA A 81 1.63 1.31 11.67
N MET A 82 2.63 0.44 11.82
CA MET A 82 2.73 -0.79 11.05
C MET A 82 1.60 -1.78 11.36
N THR A 83 1.19 -1.88 12.63
CA THR A 83 0.04 -2.71 13.02
C THR A 83 -1.25 -2.19 12.37
N ALA A 84 -1.50 -0.88 12.46
CA ALA A 84 -2.69 -0.28 11.87
C ALA A 84 -2.71 -0.39 10.34
N LEU A 85 -1.55 -0.26 9.68
CA LEU A 85 -1.40 -0.50 8.25
C LEU A 85 -1.71 -1.95 7.90
N ALA A 86 -1.12 -2.91 8.61
CA ALA A 86 -1.33 -4.34 8.38
C ALA A 86 -2.80 -4.75 8.50
N GLU A 87 -3.51 -4.21 9.50
CA GLU A 87 -4.95 -4.45 9.71
C GLU A 87 -5.84 -3.90 8.60
N GLN A 88 -5.39 -2.86 7.88
CA GLN A 88 -6.15 -2.22 6.79
C GLN A 88 -5.74 -2.70 5.39
N GLY A 89 -4.81 -3.64 5.28
CA GLY A 89 -4.21 -4.03 4.00
C GLY A 89 -3.33 -2.95 3.40
N PHE A 90 -2.62 -2.21 4.25
CA PHE A 90 -1.53 -1.31 3.89
C PHE A 90 -1.89 -0.13 2.96
N SER A 91 -3.16 0.16 2.67
CA SER A 91 -3.57 1.27 1.78
C SER A 91 -4.64 2.18 2.41
N PHE A 92 -4.43 3.49 2.35
CA PHE A 92 -5.48 4.50 2.52
C PHE A 92 -6.20 4.86 1.24
N ASP A 93 -5.46 4.86 0.14
CA ASP A 93 -6.02 5.22 -1.15
C ASP A 93 -6.80 4.00 -1.62
N LYS A 94 -8.10 3.99 -1.32
CA LYS A 94 -9.06 2.98 -1.76
C LYS A 94 -9.29 3.07 -3.27
N ALA A 95 -8.26 3.41 -4.04
CA ALA A 95 -8.27 3.56 -5.48
C ALA A 95 -8.78 2.30 -6.18
N CYS A 96 -8.51 1.14 -5.57
CA CYS A 96 -8.98 -0.16 -6.02
C CYS A 96 -10.14 -0.72 -5.17
N GLY A 97 -10.74 0.13 -4.33
CA GLY A 97 -11.84 -0.22 -3.44
C GLY A 97 -11.39 -0.90 -2.14
N THR A 98 -12.38 -1.35 -1.39
CA THR A 98 -12.18 -2.11 -0.14
C THR A 98 -13.18 -3.24 -0.06
N TYR A 99 -12.77 -4.34 0.54
CA TYR A 99 -13.64 -5.45 0.88
C TYR A 99 -13.60 -5.69 2.39
N LYS A 100 -14.76 -5.58 3.06
CA LYS A 100 -14.89 -5.69 4.53
C LYS A 100 -13.88 -4.79 5.31
N ASN A 101 -13.67 -3.57 4.83
CA ASN A 101 -12.70 -2.57 5.34
C ASN A 101 -11.22 -2.86 5.06
N VAL A 102 -10.91 -3.94 4.35
CA VAL A 102 -9.54 -4.26 3.91
C VAL A 102 -9.33 -3.72 2.51
N ALA A 103 -8.16 -3.13 2.24
CA ALA A 103 -7.80 -2.66 0.92
C ALA A 103 -7.77 -3.82 -0.11
N LEU A 104 -8.38 -3.59 -1.27
CA LEU A 104 -8.26 -4.50 -2.41
C LEU A 104 -6.93 -4.24 -3.12
N TRP A 105 -6.08 -5.26 -3.17
CA TRP A 105 -4.78 -5.20 -3.83
C TRP A 105 -4.85 -5.57 -5.29
N GLN A 106 -5.97 -6.11 -5.75
CA GLN A 106 -6.22 -6.44 -7.15
C GLN A 106 -7.72 -6.44 -7.38
N THR A 107 -8.15 -5.87 -8.51
CA THR A 107 -9.55 -5.89 -8.97
C THR A 107 -9.64 -6.67 -10.27
N GLU A 108 -10.82 -6.68 -10.88
CA GLU A 108 -10.98 -7.33 -12.19
C GLU A 108 -10.26 -6.61 -13.33
N ASP A 109 -10.27 -5.28 -13.26
CA ASP A 109 -9.77 -4.36 -14.28
C ASP A 109 -8.34 -3.88 -14.00
N ARG A 110 -7.84 -4.05 -12.76
CA ARG A 110 -6.53 -3.54 -12.35
C ARG A 110 -5.65 -4.61 -11.74
N SER A 111 -4.39 -4.57 -12.14
CA SER A 111 -3.38 -5.52 -11.70
C SER A 111 -2.94 -5.29 -10.25
N LEU A 112 -2.29 -6.31 -9.67
CA LEU A 112 -1.66 -6.21 -8.34
C LEU A 112 -0.63 -5.07 -8.28
N GLN A 113 0.05 -4.78 -9.40
CA GLN A 113 1.06 -3.74 -9.49
C GLN A 113 0.46 -2.33 -9.39
N GLU A 114 -0.76 -2.15 -9.89
CA GLU A 114 -1.48 -0.86 -9.83
C GLU A 114 -2.13 -0.62 -8.47
N CYS A 115 -2.63 -1.69 -7.85
CA CYS A 115 -3.47 -1.62 -6.66
C CYS A 115 -2.73 -1.89 -5.35
N ALA A 116 -1.62 -2.63 -5.37
CA ALA A 116 -0.85 -2.87 -4.16
C ALA A 116 -0.25 -1.55 -3.64
N PRO A 117 -0.47 -1.21 -2.36
CA PRO A 117 -0.04 0.06 -1.81
C PRO A 117 1.49 0.16 -1.73
N SER A 118 2.04 1.35 -1.93
CA SER A 118 3.47 1.59 -1.69
C SER A 118 3.68 1.93 -0.21
N LEU A 119 4.42 1.08 0.51
CA LEU A 119 4.75 1.32 1.91
C LEU A 119 5.47 2.64 2.12
N GLU A 120 6.32 3.04 1.18
CA GLU A 120 7.04 4.32 1.20
C GLU A 120 6.10 5.52 1.21
N ARG A 121 4.91 5.39 0.61
CA ARG A 121 3.89 6.44 0.57
C ARG A 121 2.95 6.39 1.78
N GLU A 122 2.67 5.19 2.28
CA GLU A 122 1.62 4.97 3.29
C GLU A 122 2.16 5.06 4.73
N ILE A 123 3.39 4.60 4.99
CA ILE A 123 4.05 4.69 6.31
C ILE A 123 4.13 6.16 6.80
N PRO A 124 4.60 7.13 5.99
CA PRO A 124 4.65 8.53 6.40
C PRO A 124 3.34 9.09 6.95
N LYS A 125 2.22 8.72 6.33
CA LYS A 125 0.90 9.23 6.69
C LYS A 125 0.50 8.72 8.08
N PHE A 126 0.56 7.39 8.30
CA PHE A 126 0.23 6.79 9.59
C PHE A 126 1.20 7.21 10.69
N LEU A 127 2.50 7.22 10.39
CA LEU A 127 3.51 7.53 11.38
C LEU A 127 3.38 8.97 11.89
N ASN A 128 3.13 9.94 11.01
CA ASN A 128 2.83 11.30 11.42
C ASN A 128 1.59 11.37 12.33
N GLU A 129 0.51 10.66 12.00
CA GLU A 129 -0.70 10.64 12.85
C GLU A 129 -0.42 10.08 14.25
N LYS A 130 0.37 9.00 14.33
CA LYS A 130 0.76 8.38 15.61
C LYS A 130 1.70 9.28 16.40
N LEU A 131 2.72 9.86 15.76
CA LEU A 131 3.63 10.81 16.38
C LEU A 131 2.88 12.02 16.95
N ASP A 132 1.92 12.58 16.21
CA ASP A 132 1.09 13.69 16.67
C ASP A 132 0.32 13.35 17.96
N LYS A 133 -0.16 12.10 18.11
CA LYS A 133 -0.81 11.63 19.35
C LYS A 133 0.17 11.60 20.53
N TYR A 134 1.42 11.19 20.31
CA TYR A 134 2.46 11.22 21.33
C TYR A 134 2.87 12.65 21.70
N PHE A 135 3.03 13.54 20.71
CA PHE A 135 3.38 14.94 20.94
C PHE A 135 2.29 15.71 21.67
N GLN A 136 1.00 15.43 21.40
CA GLN A 136 -0.12 16.06 22.12
C GLN A 136 -0.16 15.71 23.61
N LYS A 137 0.38 14.56 24.03
CA LYS A 137 0.46 14.21 25.46
C LYS A 137 1.56 14.99 26.19
N LEU A 138 2.49 15.61 25.45
CA LEU A 138 3.63 16.33 26.01
C LEU A 138 3.43 17.83 26.24
N LEU A 139 2.18 18.29 26.28
CA LEU A 139 1.73 19.69 26.27
C LEU A 139 2.30 20.64 27.36
N GLY A 140 3.29 20.24 28.15
CA GLY A 140 3.99 21.11 29.10
C GLY A 140 5.20 21.88 28.55
N ILE A 141 5.89 21.38 27.51
CA ILE A 141 7.27 21.87 27.22
C ILE A 141 7.40 22.54 25.84
N THR A 142 6.73 22.03 24.80
CA THR A 142 6.80 22.60 23.44
C THR A 142 5.65 22.10 22.57
N ARG A 143 4.95 22.99 21.86
CA ARG A 143 3.99 22.59 20.82
C ARG A 143 4.75 22.17 19.57
N MET A 144 4.86 20.86 19.33
CA MET A 144 5.34 20.34 18.04
C MET A 144 4.31 20.65 16.95
N PRO A 145 4.73 21.06 15.74
CA PRO A 145 3.83 21.13 14.60
C PRO A 145 3.24 19.74 14.29
N ARG A 146 1.99 19.70 13.83
CA ARG A 146 1.37 18.46 13.33
C ARG A 146 1.95 18.08 11.99
N GLN A 147 2.02 16.77 11.70
CA GLN A 147 2.53 16.25 10.42
C GLN A 147 3.91 16.82 10.05
N ASN A 148 4.78 16.96 11.06
CA ASN A 148 6.02 17.69 10.91
C ASN A 148 7.17 16.85 10.35
N TYR A 149 6.95 15.61 9.95
CA TYR A 149 8.04 14.73 9.55
C TYR A 149 7.89 14.29 8.10
N ASP A 150 8.99 14.40 7.37
CA ASP A 150 9.22 13.66 6.13
C ASP A 150 10.06 12.43 6.46
N PHE A 151 9.93 11.38 5.65
CA PHE A 151 10.58 10.11 5.93
C PHE A 151 11.32 9.56 4.72
N THR A 152 12.41 8.85 5.01
CA THR A 152 13.16 8.11 4.00
C THR A 152 13.51 6.75 4.55
N ILE A 153 13.21 5.69 3.80
CA ILE A 153 13.63 4.33 4.10
C ILE A 153 14.95 4.08 3.36
N LYS A 154 15.98 3.62 4.08
CA LYS A 154 17.27 3.21 3.48
C LYS A 154 17.61 1.80 3.90
N GLY A 155 18.41 1.11 3.08
CA GLY A 155 18.83 -0.27 3.32
C GLY A 155 18.08 -1.28 2.45
N GLN A 156 18.40 -2.56 2.62
CA GLN A 156 17.81 -3.68 1.88
C GLN A 156 17.51 -4.85 2.83
N GLY A 157 16.46 -5.61 2.52
CA GLY A 157 16.05 -6.78 3.30
C GLY A 157 15.74 -6.43 4.75
N ASN A 158 16.33 -7.16 5.70
CA ASN A 158 16.07 -7.02 7.13
C ASN A 158 16.77 -5.83 7.78
N ALA A 159 17.70 -5.16 7.08
CA ALA A 159 18.50 -4.07 7.63
C ALA A 159 17.98 -2.69 7.18
N GLN A 160 16.67 -2.56 6.99
CA GLN A 160 16.06 -1.31 6.60
C GLN A 160 15.91 -0.36 7.80
N MET A 161 16.32 0.89 7.61
CA MET A 161 16.23 1.96 8.58
C MET A 161 15.29 3.04 8.07
N LEU A 162 14.36 3.44 8.92
CA LEU A 162 13.47 4.57 8.70
C LEU A 162 14.08 5.83 9.32
N TYR A 163 14.34 6.83 8.48
CA TYR A 163 14.81 8.14 8.89
C TYR A 163 13.65 9.12 8.84
N GLY A 164 13.34 9.76 9.97
CA GLY A 164 12.38 10.86 10.04
C GLY A 164 13.11 12.19 10.18
N ILE A 165 12.76 13.18 9.37
CA ILE A 165 13.35 14.53 9.41
C ILE A 165 12.24 15.56 9.59
N GLY A 166 12.37 16.41 10.62
CA GLY A 166 11.46 17.51 10.86
C GLY A 166 11.45 18.51 9.70
N THR A 167 10.30 18.75 9.07
CA THR A 167 10.13 19.64 7.92
C THR A 167 9.99 21.11 8.35
N LEU A 168 9.30 21.35 9.47
CA LEU A 168 9.18 22.67 10.09
C LEU A 168 10.12 22.80 11.29
N PRO A 169 10.73 23.98 11.45
CA PRO A 169 11.61 24.26 12.58
C PRO A 169 10.84 24.16 13.90
N THR A 170 11.39 23.40 14.84
CA THR A 170 10.92 23.41 16.23
C THR A 170 11.75 24.43 17.00
N PHE A 171 11.09 25.29 17.76
CA PHE A 171 11.75 26.32 18.55
C PHE A 171 11.64 26.02 20.03
N ILE A 172 12.77 26.00 20.72
CA ILE A 172 12.84 25.94 22.17
C ILE A 172 13.03 27.36 22.67
N SER A 173 12.16 27.78 23.59
CA SER A 173 12.25 29.09 24.24
C SER A 173 13.46 29.10 25.18
N LEU A 174 14.41 29.99 24.96
CA LEU A 174 15.50 30.23 25.90
C LEU A 174 14.95 30.98 27.12
N PRO A 175 15.43 30.72 28.35
CA PRO A 175 15.03 31.51 29.50
C PRO A 175 15.32 33.00 29.26
N CYS A 176 14.33 33.86 29.52
CA CYS A 176 14.48 35.31 29.35
C CYS A 176 15.56 35.84 30.30
N GLN A 177 16.48 36.65 29.79
CA GLN A 177 17.35 37.44 30.65
C GLN A 177 16.49 38.44 31.43
N PRO A 178 16.73 38.64 32.74
CA PRO A 178 15.97 39.61 33.53
C PRO A 178 16.04 41.00 32.87
N GLY A 179 14.86 41.58 32.59
CA GLY A 179 14.73 42.88 31.93
C GLY A 179 14.58 42.83 30.39
N LYS A 180 14.63 41.66 29.75
CA LYS A 180 14.28 41.51 28.31
C LYS A 180 12.83 41.06 28.13
N VAL A 181 12.14 41.71 27.19
CA VAL A 181 10.75 41.42 26.82
C VAL A 181 10.65 40.19 25.90
N GLU A 182 11.69 39.91 25.13
CA GLU A 182 11.74 38.76 24.22
C GLU A 182 12.83 37.77 24.65
N CYS A 183 12.39 36.55 24.94
CA CYS A 183 13.25 35.39 25.10
C CYS A 183 13.83 35.02 23.73
N GLY A 184 15.12 34.69 23.66
CA GLY A 184 15.68 34.11 22.43
C GLY A 184 15.04 32.75 22.14
N LYS A 185 15.10 32.31 20.88
CA LYS A 185 14.57 31.01 20.45
C LYS A 185 15.69 30.20 19.81
N LEU A 186 15.88 28.97 20.27
CA LEU A 186 16.79 28.02 19.64
C LEU A 186 16.02 27.20 18.61
N ARG A 187 16.45 27.25 17.35
CA ARG A 187 15.94 26.36 16.30
C ARG A 187 16.58 24.98 16.49
N VAL A 188 15.75 23.96 16.65
CA VAL A 188 16.18 22.55 16.75
C VAL A 188 15.66 21.80 15.52
N GLY A 189 16.58 21.18 14.79
CA GLY A 189 16.27 20.21 13.75
C GLY A 189 16.11 18.84 14.39
N LEU A 190 14.86 18.42 14.59
CA LEU A 190 14.57 17.12 15.19
C LEU A 190 14.57 16.07 14.09
N SER A 191 15.34 15.00 14.30
CA SER A 191 15.42 13.88 13.36
C SER A 191 15.59 12.59 14.13
N PHE A 192 15.04 11.50 13.63
CA PHE A 192 15.21 10.20 14.27
C PHE A 192 15.57 9.13 13.25
N SER A 193 16.10 8.02 13.75
CA SER A 193 16.37 6.82 12.97
C SER A 193 15.84 5.62 13.74
N GLN A 194 14.98 4.83 13.09
CA GLN A 194 14.42 3.61 13.68
C GLN A 194 14.65 2.42 12.77
N GLU A 195 14.99 1.28 13.35
CA GLU A 195 15.03 0.02 12.62
C GLU A 195 13.59 -0.36 12.22
N MET A 196 13.39 -0.68 10.94
CA MET A 196 12.09 -1.12 10.47
C MET A 196 11.79 -2.49 11.05
N PRO A 197 10.58 -2.71 11.60
CA PRO A 197 10.18 -4.06 11.98
C PRO A 197 10.20 -4.98 10.75
N GLY A 198 10.35 -6.29 10.97
CA GLY A 198 10.36 -7.32 9.91
C GLY A 198 9.15 -7.32 8.96
N THR A 199 8.14 -6.51 9.27
CA THR A 199 6.96 -6.21 8.48
C THR A 199 7.24 -5.86 7.01
N PHE A 200 8.33 -5.17 6.69
CA PHE A 200 8.62 -4.85 5.28
C PHE A 200 8.95 -6.11 4.47
N LYS A 201 9.72 -7.03 5.06
CA LYS A 201 9.99 -8.35 4.47
C LYS A 201 8.67 -9.11 4.32
N ASP A 202 7.85 -9.13 5.36
CA ASP A 202 6.56 -9.81 5.35
C ASP A 202 5.61 -9.24 4.29
N TYR A 203 5.58 -7.90 4.11
CA TYR A 203 4.81 -7.24 3.06
C TYR A 203 5.28 -7.65 1.66
N GLN A 204 6.59 -7.68 1.42
CA GLN A 204 7.12 -8.08 0.11
C GLN A 204 6.84 -9.55 -0.17
N ALA A 205 7.04 -10.43 0.82
CA ALA A 205 6.68 -11.84 0.73
C ALA A 205 5.19 -12.03 0.46
N LEU A 206 4.33 -11.25 1.13
CA LEU A 206 2.89 -11.21 0.89
C LEU A 206 2.58 -10.80 -0.56
N LYS A 207 3.18 -9.71 -1.04
CA LYS A 207 2.98 -9.23 -2.42
C LYS A 207 3.39 -10.27 -3.46
N ASP A 208 4.56 -10.88 -3.28
CA ASP A 208 5.08 -11.91 -4.20
C ASP A 208 4.18 -13.16 -4.18
N ARG A 209 3.67 -13.53 -3.01
CA ARG A 209 2.74 -14.66 -2.85
C ARG A 209 1.41 -14.40 -3.54
N LEU A 210 0.82 -13.21 -3.34
CA LEU A 210 -0.43 -12.84 -4.02
C LEU A 210 -0.24 -12.79 -5.54
N LEU A 211 0.91 -12.34 -6.03
CA LEU A 211 1.22 -12.35 -7.45
C LEU A 211 1.28 -13.79 -8.00
N LEU A 212 1.91 -14.71 -7.27
CA LEU A 212 1.94 -16.13 -7.62
C LEU A 212 0.53 -16.74 -7.65
N VAL A 213 -0.29 -16.47 -6.64
CA VAL A 213 -1.68 -16.96 -6.57
C VAL A 213 -2.49 -16.40 -7.74
N SER A 214 -2.42 -15.09 -7.94
CA SER A 214 -3.09 -14.40 -9.04
C SER A 214 -2.72 -15.02 -10.39
N ASN A 215 -1.44 -15.24 -10.67
CA ASN A 215 -1.00 -15.77 -11.95
C ASN A 215 -1.29 -17.27 -12.11
N SER A 216 -1.11 -18.08 -11.06
CA SER A 216 -1.29 -19.53 -11.14
C SER A 216 -2.74 -19.98 -11.09
N CYS A 217 -3.61 -19.23 -10.40
CA CYS A 217 -5.05 -19.51 -10.38
C CYS A 217 -5.79 -18.83 -11.53
N LYS A 218 -5.16 -17.87 -12.24
CA LYS A 218 -5.66 -17.39 -13.54
C LYS A 218 -5.62 -18.47 -14.63
N THR A 219 -4.55 -19.26 -14.69
CA THR A 219 -4.38 -20.25 -15.77
C THR A 219 -5.19 -21.53 -15.58
N ARG A 220 -5.68 -21.78 -14.36
CA ARG A 220 -6.54 -22.92 -14.02
C ARG A 220 -8.04 -22.63 -14.19
N GLN A 221 -8.42 -21.53 -14.85
CA GLN A 221 -9.81 -21.06 -14.95
C GLN A 221 -10.71 -21.90 -15.88
N ASN A 222 -10.18 -22.89 -16.60
CA ASN A 222 -11.02 -23.89 -17.31
C ASN A 222 -11.54 -24.99 -16.39
N LEU A 223 -11.48 -24.79 -15.07
CA LEU A 223 -11.94 -25.78 -14.11
C LEU A 223 -13.46 -25.67 -13.91
N PRO A 224 -14.20 -26.79 -13.87
CA PRO A 224 -15.66 -26.85 -13.98
C PRO A 224 -16.43 -26.32 -12.73
N GLY A 225 -15.88 -25.35 -11.99
CA GLY A 225 -16.64 -24.65 -10.97
C GLY A 225 -15.81 -23.84 -9.97
N GLU A 226 -16.53 -22.99 -9.23
CA GLU A 226 -16.05 -22.12 -8.14
C GLU A 226 -15.16 -22.84 -7.10
N LYS A 227 -15.44 -24.13 -6.81
CA LYS A 227 -14.68 -24.95 -5.85
C LYS A 227 -13.21 -25.12 -6.20
N ASP A 228 -12.89 -25.16 -7.49
CA ASP A 228 -11.55 -25.38 -7.98
C ASP A 228 -10.69 -24.12 -7.87
N LEU A 229 -11.29 -22.95 -8.05
CA LEU A 229 -10.64 -21.66 -7.80
C LEU A 229 -10.32 -21.50 -6.31
N ILE A 230 -11.28 -21.79 -5.43
CA ILE A 230 -11.06 -21.76 -3.97
C ILE A 230 -9.91 -22.70 -3.59
N THR A 231 -9.96 -23.94 -4.08
CA THR A 231 -8.92 -24.95 -3.80
C THR A 231 -7.55 -24.49 -4.31
N CYS A 232 -7.48 -23.92 -5.52
CA CYS A 232 -6.24 -23.34 -6.05
C CYS A 232 -5.71 -22.24 -5.13
N VAL A 233 -6.55 -21.30 -4.71
CA VAL A 233 -6.17 -20.19 -3.84
C VAL A 233 -5.69 -20.71 -2.48
N GLU A 234 -6.42 -21.64 -1.86
CA GLU A 234 -6.06 -22.20 -0.55
C GLU A 234 -4.74 -22.98 -0.59
N GLU A 235 -4.56 -23.86 -1.60
CA GLU A 235 -3.31 -24.60 -1.81
C GLU A 235 -2.12 -23.65 -2.04
N LYS A 236 -2.34 -22.58 -2.81
CA LYS A 236 -1.31 -21.62 -3.16
C LYS A 236 -1.11 -20.54 -2.12
N MET A 237 -1.96 -20.38 -1.12
CA MET A 237 -1.69 -19.52 0.03
C MET A 237 -0.91 -20.30 1.09
N GLY A 238 -1.46 -21.42 1.58
CA GLY A 238 -0.74 -22.40 2.41
C GLY A 238 0.06 -21.80 3.57
N THR A 239 1.25 -22.36 3.86
CA THR A 239 2.25 -21.75 4.77
C THR A 239 3.45 -21.31 3.95
N TYR A 240 3.91 -20.06 4.11
CA TYR A 240 5.05 -19.53 3.35
C TYR A 240 5.87 -18.54 4.18
N ASP A 241 7.20 -18.70 4.17
CA ASP A 241 8.17 -17.82 4.87
C ASP A 241 7.83 -17.55 6.36
N GLY A 242 7.25 -18.54 7.06
CA GLY A 242 6.86 -18.41 8.47
C GLY A 242 5.53 -17.68 8.71
N LEU A 243 4.82 -17.30 7.65
CA LEU A 243 3.43 -16.80 7.73
C LEU A 243 2.46 -17.97 7.55
N TYR A 244 1.53 -18.11 8.50
CA TYR A 244 0.37 -18.98 8.39
C TYR A 244 -0.79 -18.17 7.86
N TRP A 245 -1.39 -18.67 6.79
CA TRP A 245 -2.51 -18.02 6.13
C TRP A 245 -3.77 -18.73 6.56
N GLU A 246 -4.58 -18.04 7.36
CA GLU A 246 -5.92 -18.51 7.66
C GLU A 246 -6.87 -17.80 6.69
N SER A 247 -7.62 -18.57 5.91
CA SER A 247 -8.75 -18.05 5.15
C SER A 247 -9.91 -17.76 6.12
N GLU A 248 -9.71 -16.82 7.04
CA GLU A 248 -10.78 -16.41 7.98
C GLU A 248 -11.98 -15.80 7.23
N ILE A 249 -11.78 -15.34 5.99
CA ILE A 249 -12.84 -14.74 5.18
C ILE A 249 -13.16 -15.68 4.03
N LYS A 250 -14.01 -16.67 4.34
CA LYS A 250 -14.83 -17.38 3.34
C LYS A 250 -15.57 -16.34 2.50
N GLN A 251 -15.76 -16.67 1.22
CA GLN A 251 -16.33 -15.82 0.15
C GLN A 251 -17.39 -14.82 0.62
N ALA A 252 -17.42 -13.67 -0.05
CA ALA A 252 -18.41 -12.65 0.20
C ALA A 252 -19.85 -13.21 0.01
N PRO A 253 -20.79 -12.90 0.92
CA PRO A 253 -22.15 -13.41 0.82
C PRO A 253 -22.93 -12.71 -0.31
N LYS A 254 -23.18 -13.45 -1.41
CA LYS A 254 -23.94 -13.09 -2.62
C LYS A 254 -24.83 -11.84 -2.49
N LYS A 255 -24.29 -10.63 -2.68
CA LYS A 255 -25.02 -9.39 -3.00
C LYS A 255 -24.12 -8.28 -3.56
N GLY A 256 -24.06 -8.19 -4.90
CA GLY A 256 -23.86 -6.92 -5.61
C GLY A 256 -22.45 -6.55 -6.09
N ALA A 257 -21.51 -7.50 -6.12
CA ALA A 257 -20.28 -7.44 -6.91
C ALA A 257 -19.90 -8.88 -7.29
N ASN A 258 -18.84 -9.10 -8.09
CA ASN A 258 -18.24 -10.42 -8.37
C ASN A 258 -17.58 -11.03 -7.10
N GLU A 259 -18.43 -11.25 -6.11
CA GLU A 259 -18.17 -11.71 -4.76
C GLU A 259 -17.61 -13.13 -4.73
N ASP A 260 -18.04 -13.95 -5.70
CA ASP A 260 -17.65 -15.35 -5.86
C ASP A 260 -16.14 -15.50 -6.15
N ARG A 261 -15.49 -14.41 -6.59
CA ARG A 261 -14.06 -14.36 -6.97
C ARG A 261 -13.21 -13.42 -6.12
N THR A 262 -13.80 -12.86 -5.06
CA THR A 262 -13.11 -12.00 -4.10
C THR A 262 -12.66 -12.81 -2.89
N PHE A 263 -11.35 -12.85 -2.68
CA PHE A 263 -10.73 -13.56 -1.57
C PHE A 263 -10.12 -12.56 -0.61
N ALA A 264 -10.33 -12.76 0.68
CA ALA A 264 -9.62 -12.02 1.70
C ALA A 264 -8.93 -12.97 2.67
N PHE A 265 -7.72 -12.57 3.06
CA PHE A 265 -6.80 -13.41 3.80
C PHE A 265 -6.38 -12.70 5.06
N LEU A 266 -6.27 -13.47 6.13
CA LEU A 266 -5.55 -13.10 7.33
C LEU A 266 -4.24 -13.89 7.36
N ALA A 267 -3.12 -13.22 7.14
CA ALA A 267 -1.81 -13.79 7.43
C ALA A 267 -1.43 -13.50 8.87
N THR A 268 -1.07 -14.53 9.62
CA THR A 268 -0.49 -14.38 10.94
C THR A 268 0.92 -14.94 10.93
N GLN A 269 1.84 -14.27 11.60
CA GLN A 269 3.17 -14.83 11.79
C GLN A 269 3.08 -16.04 12.72
N ILE A 270 3.60 -17.19 12.26
CA ILE A 270 3.73 -18.37 13.11
C ILE A 270 4.77 -18.02 14.17
N SER A 271 4.34 -17.91 15.43
CA SER A 271 5.27 -17.75 16.54
C SER A 271 5.96 -19.11 16.79
N PRO A 272 7.28 -19.25 16.56
CA PRO A 272 7.97 -20.53 16.78
C PRO A 272 8.09 -20.93 18.27
N ALA A 273 7.68 -20.09 19.22
CA ALA A 273 7.74 -20.40 20.64
C ALA A 273 6.55 -19.84 21.45
N ALA A 274 6.07 -20.60 22.45
CA ALA A 274 4.95 -20.24 23.33
C ALA A 274 5.14 -18.93 24.13
N ASN A 275 6.35 -18.37 24.15
CA ASN A 275 6.71 -17.14 24.88
C ASN A 275 7.09 -15.95 23.98
N GLN A 276 7.03 -16.09 22.65
CA GLN A 276 7.25 -14.96 21.75
C GLN A 276 5.98 -14.11 21.63
N LYS A 277 6.16 -12.78 21.57
CA LYS A 277 5.06 -11.83 21.34
C LYS A 277 4.31 -12.25 20.08
N LYS A 278 2.97 -12.23 20.15
CA LYS A 278 2.11 -12.46 18.98
C LYS A 278 2.60 -11.56 17.85
N GLY A 279 2.98 -12.17 16.72
CA GLY A 279 3.42 -11.42 15.55
C GLY A 279 2.28 -10.60 14.95
N LEU A 280 2.60 -9.80 13.94
CA LEU A 280 1.62 -8.99 13.24
C LEU A 280 0.62 -9.88 12.49
N ALA A 281 -0.61 -9.36 12.37
CA ALA A 281 -1.66 -9.94 11.57
C ALA A 281 -1.88 -9.04 10.34
N TYR A 282 -1.69 -9.61 9.16
CA TYR A 282 -1.78 -8.93 7.87
C TYR A 282 -3.12 -9.26 7.23
N GLN A 283 -3.93 -8.25 6.94
CA GLN A 283 -5.17 -8.43 6.20
C GLN A 283 -4.98 -7.98 4.77
N VAL A 284 -5.44 -8.76 3.80
CA VAL A 284 -5.41 -8.37 2.40
C VAL A 284 -6.58 -8.97 1.64
N ALA A 285 -7.08 -8.25 0.64
CA ALA A 285 -8.11 -8.77 -0.25
C ALA A 285 -7.65 -8.67 -1.72
N ILE A 286 -7.97 -9.68 -2.52
CA ILE A 286 -7.74 -9.70 -3.96
C ILE A 286 -9.00 -10.21 -4.68
N VAL A 287 -9.23 -9.69 -5.88
CA VAL A 287 -10.15 -10.30 -6.84
C VAL A 287 -9.33 -11.06 -7.87
N ILE A 288 -9.64 -12.35 -8.08
CA ILE A 288 -9.04 -13.10 -9.18
C ILE A 288 -9.90 -12.82 -10.42
N PRO A 289 -9.43 -12.04 -11.42
CA PRO A 289 -10.25 -11.66 -12.56
C PRO A 289 -10.68 -12.88 -13.35
N ASP A 290 -11.93 -12.89 -13.80
CA ASP A 290 -12.40 -13.85 -14.80
C ASP A 290 -12.02 -13.41 -16.21
N ASN A 291 -11.24 -14.24 -16.88
CA ASN A 291 -10.89 -14.07 -18.28
C ASN A 291 -11.07 -15.38 -19.07
N ALA A 292 -11.55 -16.44 -18.43
CA ALA A 292 -11.78 -17.70 -19.12
C ALA A 292 -13.19 -17.68 -19.73
N PRO A 293 -13.33 -18.04 -21.00
CA PRO A 293 -14.66 -18.23 -21.55
C PRO A 293 -15.35 -19.42 -20.86
N PRO A 294 -16.68 -19.40 -20.74
CA PRO A 294 -17.43 -20.58 -20.32
C PRO A 294 -17.12 -21.77 -21.23
N PRO A 295 -17.20 -23.02 -20.72
CA PRO A 295 -17.03 -24.21 -21.53
C PRO A 295 -18.09 -24.28 -22.63
N ALA A 296 -17.77 -25.01 -23.71
CA ALA A 296 -18.72 -25.30 -24.78
C ALA A 296 -19.97 -26.02 -24.24
N VAL A 297 -21.09 -25.84 -24.91
CA VAL A 297 -22.34 -26.55 -24.56
C VAL A 297 -22.16 -28.05 -24.76
N ASP A 298 -22.61 -28.85 -23.78
CA ASP A 298 -22.44 -30.31 -23.78
C ASP A 298 -23.39 -31.01 -24.76
N PHE A 299 -24.54 -30.41 -25.04
CA PHE A 299 -25.53 -30.90 -25.99
C PHE A 299 -25.93 -29.79 -26.94
N LEU A 300 -25.75 -30.02 -28.23
CA LEU A 300 -26.32 -29.23 -29.31
C LEU A 300 -27.01 -30.19 -30.28
N ASP A 301 -28.28 -29.96 -30.57
CA ASP A 301 -29.08 -30.76 -31.49
C ASP A 301 -29.97 -29.87 -32.37
N VAL A 302 -30.52 -30.47 -33.42
CA VAL A 302 -31.40 -29.80 -34.37
C VAL A 302 -32.61 -30.65 -34.69
N ASP A 303 -33.78 -30.05 -34.50
CA ASP A 303 -35.02 -30.53 -35.10
C ASP A 303 -35.35 -29.69 -36.35
N ALA A 304 -35.67 -30.37 -37.45
CA ALA A 304 -35.94 -29.72 -38.72
C ALA A 304 -37.36 -30.00 -39.19
N SER A 305 -38.12 -28.94 -39.44
CA SER A 305 -39.49 -29.01 -39.95
C SER A 305 -39.52 -28.75 -41.46
N ASN A 306 -39.67 -29.82 -42.25
CA ASN A 306 -39.79 -29.72 -43.71
C ASN A 306 -41.04 -28.93 -44.14
N ASP A 307 -42.15 -29.06 -43.41
CA ASP A 307 -43.41 -28.39 -43.76
C ASP A 307 -43.33 -26.86 -43.60
N ARG A 308 -42.50 -26.39 -42.67
CA ARG A 308 -42.35 -24.96 -42.36
C ARG A 308 -41.06 -24.35 -42.88
N MET A 309 -40.16 -25.18 -43.43
CA MET A 309 -38.78 -24.79 -43.75
C MET A 309 -38.12 -24.10 -42.56
N GLU A 310 -38.22 -24.73 -41.39
CA GLU A 310 -37.74 -24.20 -40.11
C GLU A 310 -36.75 -25.18 -39.47
N ILE A 311 -35.72 -24.63 -38.82
CA ILE A 311 -34.73 -25.35 -38.02
C ILE A 311 -34.88 -24.86 -36.59
N ALA A 312 -35.09 -25.78 -35.64
CA ALA A 312 -35.07 -25.54 -34.21
C ALA A 312 -33.72 -26.02 -33.65
N LEU A 313 -32.86 -25.08 -33.26
CA LEU A 313 -31.63 -25.38 -32.54
C LEU A 313 -31.98 -25.65 -31.08
N GLN A 314 -31.53 -26.77 -30.54
CA GLN A 314 -31.72 -27.13 -29.13
C GLN A 314 -30.38 -27.34 -28.44
N TRP A 315 -30.18 -26.74 -27.27
CA TRP A 315 -28.96 -26.95 -26.50
C TRP A 315 -29.21 -26.95 -24.99
N GLU A 316 -28.37 -27.67 -24.27
CA GLU A 316 -28.38 -27.65 -22.82
C GLU A 316 -27.66 -26.42 -22.28
N GLU A 317 -28.16 -25.89 -21.17
CA GLU A 317 -27.52 -24.83 -20.40
C GLU A 317 -26.10 -25.24 -20.01
N SER A 318 -25.14 -24.34 -20.19
CA SER A 318 -23.77 -24.58 -19.73
C SER A 318 -23.74 -24.64 -18.20
N ASN A 319 -22.99 -25.60 -17.65
CA ASN A 319 -22.85 -25.80 -16.21
C ASN A 319 -21.98 -24.72 -15.52
N ALA A 320 -21.42 -23.78 -16.29
CA ALA A 320 -20.66 -22.66 -15.75
C ALA A 320 -21.58 -21.65 -15.04
N LEU A 321 -21.13 -21.16 -13.88
CA LEU A 321 -21.93 -20.32 -12.99
C LEU A 321 -22.04 -18.86 -13.45
N ASP A 322 -21.15 -18.45 -14.35
CA ASP A 322 -20.94 -17.09 -14.84
C ASP A 322 -21.48 -16.86 -16.27
N VAL A 323 -22.27 -17.81 -16.80
CA VAL A 323 -22.87 -17.70 -18.12
C VAL A 323 -23.89 -16.56 -18.14
N ALA A 324 -23.59 -15.50 -18.89
CA ALA A 324 -24.49 -14.36 -19.08
C ALA A 324 -25.43 -14.56 -20.27
N GLY A 325 -25.05 -15.41 -21.22
CA GLY A 325 -25.87 -15.72 -22.39
C GLY A 325 -25.16 -16.60 -23.42
N TYR A 326 -25.75 -16.66 -24.61
CA TYR A 326 -25.29 -17.50 -25.71
C TYR A 326 -25.12 -16.69 -26.99
N LEU A 327 -24.01 -16.93 -27.68
CA LEU A 327 -23.72 -16.46 -29.02
C LEU A 327 -24.12 -17.55 -30.01
N ILE A 328 -24.99 -17.21 -30.94
CA ILE A 328 -25.50 -18.15 -31.95
C ILE A 328 -24.99 -17.72 -33.31
N TYR A 329 -23.98 -18.42 -33.78
CA TYR A 329 -23.41 -18.22 -35.10
C TYR A 329 -24.27 -18.97 -36.12
N ALA A 330 -24.65 -18.27 -37.19
CA ALA A 330 -25.36 -18.83 -38.31
C ALA A 330 -24.71 -18.32 -39.59
N SER A 331 -24.28 -19.24 -40.44
CA SER A 331 -23.74 -18.92 -41.76
C SER A 331 -24.52 -19.69 -42.82
N GLN A 332 -24.63 -19.12 -44.03
CA GLN A 332 -25.33 -19.74 -45.15
C GLN A 332 -24.47 -19.70 -46.42
N SER A 333 -24.61 -20.72 -47.27
CA SER A 333 -23.89 -20.85 -48.52
C SER A 333 -24.77 -21.52 -49.58
N GLU A 334 -24.63 -21.09 -50.83
CA GLU A 334 -25.24 -21.76 -51.99
C GLU A 334 -24.53 -23.09 -52.31
N GLN A 335 -23.26 -23.22 -51.91
CA GLN A 335 -22.46 -24.43 -52.11
C GLN A 335 -22.35 -25.25 -50.82
N PRO A 336 -22.26 -26.60 -50.93
CA PRO A 336 -22.10 -27.47 -49.79
C PRO A 336 -20.65 -27.44 -49.27
N ILE A 337 -20.27 -26.35 -48.59
CA ILE A 337 -18.98 -26.18 -47.91
C ILE A 337 -19.06 -26.55 -46.41
N SER A 338 -17.92 -26.81 -45.77
CA SER A 338 -17.86 -27.19 -44.34
C SER A 338 -18.10 -26.00 -43.41
N CYS A 339 -18.49 -26.24 -42.15
CA CYS A 339 -18.71 -25.11 -41.24
C CYS A 339 -17.41 -24.35 -40.92
N ALA A 340 -16.27 -25.04 -40.91
CA ALA A 340 -14.96 -24.41 -40.79
C ALA A 340 -14.67 -23.40 -41.92
N GLN A 341 -15.15 -23.67 -43.15
CA GLN A 341 -15.03 -22.72 -44.27
C GLN A 341 -16.04 -21.58 -44.18
N MET A 342 -17.21 -21.83 -43.59
CA MET A 342 -18.31 -20.85 -43.46
C MET A 342 -18.12 -19.85 -42.32
N PHE A 343 -17.44 -20.26 -41.25
CA PHE A 343 -17.05 -19.41 -40.13
C PHE A 343 -15.62 -18.91 -40.34
N SER A 344 -15.44 -18.01 -41.32
CA SER A 344 -14.14 -17.34 -41.48
C SER A 344 -13.81 -16.52 -40.23
N THR A 345 -12.52 -16.35 -39.93
CA THR A 345 -12.01 -15.65 -38.74
C THR A 345 -12.43 -14.17 -38.64
N ASP A 346 -12.98 -13.59 -39.72
CA ASP A 346 -13.36 -12.17 -39.76
C ASP A 346 -14.85 -11.93 -39.46
N GLN A 347 -15.63 -12.97 -39.11
CA GLN A 347 -17.02 -12.77 -38.72
C GLN A 347 -17.11 -12.03 -37.39
N LYS A 348 -17.72 -10.83 -37.42
CA LYS A 348 -18.10 -10.11 -36.22
C LYS A 348 -19.01 -11.02 -35.36
N PRO A 349 -18.73 -11.18 -34.05
CA PRO A 349 -19.56 -12.01 -33.19
C PRO A 349 -21.03 -11.54 -33.22
N PRO A 350 -21.99 -12.48 -33.19
CA PRO A 350 -23.40 -12.15 -33.14
C PRO A 350 -23.75 -11.41 -31.84
N ALA A 351 -24.95 -10.85 -31.77
CA ALA A 351 -25.45 -10.30 -30.51
C ALA A 351 -25.58 -11.40 -29.46
N LEU A 352 -25.15 -11.10 -28.23
CA LEU A 352 -25.33 -11.99 -27.08
C LEU A 352 -26.82 -12.11 -26.76
N LEU A 353 -27.33 -13.34 -26.69
CA LEU A 353 -28.70 -13.62 -26.27
C LEU A 353 -28.70 -14.02 -24.80
N ALA A 354 -29.27 -13.18 -23.93
CA ALA A 354 -29.42 -13.53 -22.53
C ALA A 354 -30.47 -14.66 -22.38
N PRO A 355 -30.39 -15.50 -21.33
CA PRO A 355 -31.32 -16.61 -21.13
C PRO A 355 -32.80 -16.22 -21.21
N LYS A 356 -33.15 -15.06 -20.67
CA LYS A 356 -34.52 -14.49 -20.70
C LYS A 356 -35.03 -14.13 -22.10
N ASP A 357 -34.13 -13.93 -23.05
CA ASP A 357 -34.44 -13.52 -24.43
C ASP A 357 -34.51 -14.74 -25.37
N ILE A 358 -34.23 -15.95 -24.86
CA ILE A 358 -34.38 -17.20 -25.61
C ILE A 358 -35.85 -17.64 -25.55
N LEU A 359 -36.46 -17.73 -26.72
CA LEU A 359 -37.91 -17.83 -26.95
C LEU A 359 -38.62 -18.96 -26.20
N ARG A 360 -37.93 -20.08 -25.95
CA ARG A 360 -38.56 -21.26 -25.36
C ARG A 360 -37.58 -22.07 -24.52
N ALA A 361 -37.82 -22.09 -23.21
CA ALA A 361 -37.24 -23.09 -22.32
C ALA A 361 -38.11 -24.35 -22.37
N LEU A 362 -37.58 -25.45 -22.93
CA LEU A 362 -38.29 -26.73 -23.04
C LEU A 362 -38.23 -27.55 -21.73
N GLY A 363 -37.52 -27.05 -20.72
CA GLY A 363 -37.31 -27.63 -19.41
C GLY A 363 -36.46 -26.70 -18.54
N SER A 364 -35.98 -27.15 -17.38
CA SER A 364 -35.16 -26.32 -16.49
C SER A 364 -33.78 -25.96 -17.03
N SER A 365 -33.32 -26.63 -18.10
CA SER A 365 -31.95 -26.48 -18.63
C SER A 365 -31.84 -26.71 -20.14
N LEU A 366 -32.95 -26.71 -20.89
CA LEU A 366 -32.95 -26.93 -22.34
C LEU A 366 -33.51 -25.70 -23.07
N TYR A 367 -32.69 -25.11 -23.91
CA TYR A 367 -32.99 -23.93 -24.71
C TYR A 367 -33.35 -24.32 -26.14
N GLU A 368 -34.34 -23.63 -26.73
CA GLU A 368 -34.72 -23.80 -28.14
C GLU A 368 -34.75 -22.44 -28.86
N LEU A 369 -34.20 -22.42 -30.08
CA LEU A 369 -34.29 -21.29 -31.00
C LEU A 369 -34.68 -21.73 -32.41
N GLU A 370 -35.82 -21.22 -32.87
CA GLU A 370 -36.33 -21.46 -34.22
C GLU A 370 -35.75 -20.44 -35.24
N ARG A 371 -35.37 -20.95 -36.41
CA ARG A 371 -34.87 -20.18 -37.56
C ARG A 371 -35.53 -20.66 -38.85
N LYS A 372 -36.09 -19.74 -39.61
CA LYS A 372 -36.54 -20.01 -40.98
C LYS A 372 -35.35 -20.15 -41.91
N VAL A 373 -35.40 -21.12 -42.82
CA VAL A 373 -34.36 -21.37 -43.80
C VAL A 373 -34.88 -21.24 -45.22
N GLU A 374 -34.01 -20.77 -46.10
CA GLU A 374 -34.26 -20.72 -47.53
C GLU A 374 -33.91 -22.08 -48.16
N VAL A 375 -34.71 -22.49 -49.16
CA VAL A 375 -34.47 -23.70 -49.96
C VAL A 375 -33.18 -23.59 -50.77
N GLU A 376 -32.59 -24.74 -51.08
CA GLU A 376 -31.38 -24.88 -51.92
C GLU A 376 -30.12 -24.21 -51.33
N LYS A 377 -30.07 -24.08 -49.99
CA LYS A 377 -28.91 -23.55 -49.27
C LYS A 377 -28.39 -24.53 -48.22
N SER A 378 -27.09 -24.42 -47.93
CA SER A 378 -26.44 -25.03 -46.78
C SER A 378 -26.31 -24.01 -45.65
N PHE A 379 -26.56 -24.46 -44.42
CA PHE A 379 -26.49 -23.68 -43.20
C PHE A 379 -25.52 -24.33 -42.22
N CYS A 380 -24.81 -23.50 -41.48
CA CYS A 380 -23.95 -23.93 -40.38
C CYS A 380 -24.29 -23.15 -39.12
N PHE A 381 -24.48 -23.88 -38.03
CA PHE A 381 -24.83 -23.34 -36.73
C PHE A 381 -23.80 -23.74 -35.68
N ALA A 382 -23.47 -22.79 -34.80
CA ALA A 382 -22.72 -23.04 -33.58
C ALA A 382 -23.32 -22.22 -32.44
N VAL A 383 -23.39 -22.84 -31.26
CA VAL A 383 -23.86 -22.19 -30.03
C VAL A 383 -22.71 -22.16 -29.05
N ILE A 384 -22.37 -20.96 -28.57
CA ILE A 384 -21.23 -20.73 -27.68
C ILE A 384 -21.74 -19.96 -26.46
N ALA A 385 -21.48 -20.48 -25.27
CA ALA A 385 -21.76 -19.76 -24.03
C ALA A 385 -20.77 -18.58 -23.88
N ALA A 386 -21.25 -17.48 -23.31
CA ALA A 386 -20.43 -16.30 -23.04
C ALA A 386 -20.74 -15.74 -21.65
N ASP A 387 -19.72 -15.17 -21.02
CA ASP A 387 -19.82 -14.54 -19.69
C ASP A 387 -20.28 -13.07 -19.78
N GLU A 388 -20.38 -12.38 -18.64
CA GLU A 388 -20.79 -10.96 -18.57
C GLU A 388 -19.82 -10.00 -19.26
N LYS A 389 -18.55 -10.41 -19.45
CA LYS A 389 -17.52 -9.65 -20.17
C LYS A 389 -17.48 -10.00 -21.65
N ALA A 390 -18.38 -10.86 -22.10
CA ALA A 390 -18.39 -11.45 -23.43
C ALA A 390 -17.12 -12.23 -23.77
N ASN A 391 -16.44 -12.82 -22.78
CA ASN A 391 -15.48 -13.88 -23.03
C ASN A 391 -16.24 -15.12 -23.52
N HIS A 392 -15.80 -15.68 -24.63
CA HIS A 392 -16.41 -16.84 -25.27
C HIS A 392 -15.33 -17.63 -26.00
N LEU A 393 -15.58 -18.92 -26.24
CA LEU A 393 -14.71 -19.71 -27.11
C LEU A 393 -14.78 -19.18 -28.54
N GLU A 394 -13.67 -19.26 -29.26
CA GLU A 394 -13.70 -18.99 -30.69
C GLU A 394 -14.57 -20.04 -31.39
N VAL A 395 -15.35 -19.64 -32.40
CA VAL A 395 -16.21 -20.57 -33.15
C VAL A 395 -15.43 -21.72 -33.80
N ASN A 396 -14.12 -21.54 -34.02
CA ASN A 396 -13.24 -22.56 -34.57
C ASN A 396 -12.58 -23.46 -33.52
N ASP A 397 -12.82 -23.22 -32.24
CA ASP A 397 -12.32 -24.06 -31.15
C ASP A 397 -12.84 -25.51 -31.29
N PRO A 398 -11.98 -26.53 -31.10
CA PRO A 398 -12.36 -27.93 -31.23
C PRO A 398 -13.37 -28.42 -30.17
N ALA A 399 -13.60 -27.68 -29.09
CA ALA A 399 -14.66 -27.98 -28.12
C ALA A 399 -16.04 -27.50 -28.58
N VAL A 400 -16.11 -26.53 -29.49
CA VAL A 400 -17.39 -25.98 -29.96
C VAL A 400 -18.09 -26.97 -30.90
N GLN A 401 -19.30 -27.38 -30.50
CA GLN A 401 -20.16 -28.22 -31.33
C GLN A 401 -20.74 -27.42 -32.50
N LYS A 402 -20.75 -28.05 -33.68
CA LYS A 402 -21.24 -27.45 -34.92
C LYS A 402 -22.26 -28.37 -35.56
N ILE A 403 -23.35 -27.79 -36.05
CA ILE A 403 -24.35 -28.50 -36.83
C ILE A 403 -24.38 -27.92 -38.23
N ARG A 404 -24.29 -28.83 -39.21
CA ARG A 404 -24.42 -28.51 -40.63
C ARG A 404 -25.76 -29.02 -41.12
N CYS A 405 -26.52 -28.14 -41.75
CA CYS A 405 -27.80 -28.45 -42.38
C CYS A 405 -27.76 -28.13 -43.87
N SER A 406 -28.47 -28.91 -44.68
CA SER A 406 -28.71 -28.62 -46.09
C SER A 406 -30.20 -28.69 -46.36
N ALA A 407 -30.77 -27.63 -46.91
CA ALA A 407 -32.18 -27.54 -47.27
C ALA A 407 -32.33 -27.80 -48.78
N GLY A 408 -32.88 -28.95 -49.17
CA GLY A 408 -33.34 -29.21 -50.53
C GLY A 408 -34.72 -28.59 -50.79
N GLN A 409 -35.32 -28.88 -51.94
CA GLN A 409 -36.65 -28.35 -52.31
C GLN A 409 -37.78 -28.79 -51.36
N GLN A 410 -37.64 -29.92 -50.65
CA GLN A 410 -38.68 -30.46 -49.77
C GLN A 410 -38.13 -31.15 -48.50
N VAL A 411 -36.81 -31.24 -48.33
CA VAL A 411 -36.18 -31.99 -47.23
C VAL A 411 -35.01 -31.20 -46.68
N ILE A 412 -34.99 -31.00 -45.37
CA ILE A 412 -33.84 -30.50 -44.61
C ILE A 412 -33.13 -31.72 -44.01
N SER A 413 -31.82 -31.80 -44.22
CA SER A 413 -30.96 -32.82 -43.59
C SER A 413 -29.88 -32.12 -42.78
N CYS A 414 -29.78 -32.48 -41.50
CA CYS A 414 -28.80 -31.91 -40.58
C CYS A 414 -27.92 -33.02 -40.01
N ASN A 415 -26.62 -32.74 -39.88
CA ASN A 415 -25.65 -33.63 -39.27
C ASN A 415 -24.74 -32.83 -38.34
N LYS A 416 -24.40 -33.42 -37.19
CA LYS A 416 -23.32 -32.92 -36.35
C LYS A 416 -22.01 -33.06 -37.12
N GLU A 417 -21.27 -31.96 -37.25
CA GLU A 417 -19.95 -32.02 -37.86
C GLU A 417 -19.01 -32.56 -36.79
N SER A 418 -18.62 -33.83 -36.90
CA SER A 418 -17.59 -34.38 -36.03
C SER A 418 -16.33 -33.57 -36.26
N ASN A 419 -15.73 -33.02 -35.19
CA ASN A 419 -14.37 -32.51 -35.23
C ASN A 419 -13.45 -33.71 -35.47
N SER A 420 -13.36 -34.16 -36.73
CA SER A 420 -12.37 -35.11 -37.19
C SER A 420 -11.06 -34.35 -37.20
N GLY A 421 -10.50 -34.16 -36.00
CA GLY A 421 -9.14 -33.70 -35.84
C GLY A 421 -8.26 -34.61 -36.66
N VAL A 422 -7.67 -34.05 -37.71
CA VAL A 422 -6.40 -34.53 -38.23
C VAL A 422 -5.46 -34.51 -37.02
N THR A 423 -5.28 -35.66 -36.38
CA THR A 423 -4.12 -35.87 -35.49
C THR A 423 -2.88 -35.57 -36.33
N PRO A 424 -2.00 -34.64 -35.91
CA PRO A 424 -0.77 -34.35 -36.64
C PRO A 424 0.14 -35.58 -36.76
#